data_AF-A0A6N2LPW9-F1
#
_entry.id   AF-A0A6N2LPW9-F1
#
_cell.length_a   1.000
_cell.length_b   1.000
_cell.length_c   1.000
_cell.angle_alpha   90.00
_cell.angle_beta   90.00
_cell.angle_gamma   90.00
#
_symmetry.space_group_name_H-M   'P 1'
#
loop_
_entity.id
_entity.type
_entity.pdbx_description
1 polymer ?
#
loop_
_entity_poly.entity_id
_entity_poly.type
_entity_poly.pdbx_seq_one_letter_code
_entity_poly.pdbx_strand_id
1 'polypeptide(L)'
;MIQTVLYWMLEMAMSGILAIFTVAQRPDVDCFRSTSFGESNSEEAIASDPLANVDKEKTNILMYCTGGIRCDVYSTILRQRGFQNLYTLKGGVSHYLQNEGPVEWFGNLFVFDDRLSLPPSAYNPEDSTVSISNSQGCKNILFANCYICGLQVNELRHRNCANIDCNLLFLCCMDCVKDFKGCCCLPCTSAPRLRPVLPGNQRYKKWYMYRELEAQSELTV
;
A
#
# COMPACT_ATOMS: atom_id res chain seq x y z
N MET A 1 -13.38 27.01 13.45
CA MET A 1 -13.61 25.72 12.77
C MET A 1 -12.30 24.94 12.94
N ILE A 2 -12.30 23.84 13.71
CA ILE A 2 -11.08 23.07 13.96
C ILE A 2 -10.81 22.23 12.71
N GLN A 3 -9.73 22.55 11.99
CA GLN A 3 -9.33 21.81 10.80
C GLN A 3 -8.56 20.58 11.25
N THR A 4 -9.22 19.42 11.22
CA THR A 4 -8.56 18.12 11.45
C THR A 4 -8.09 17.59 10.12
N VAL A 5 -6.79 17.35 9.98
CA VAL A 5 -6.25 16.72 8.77
C VAL A 5 -5.94 15.26 9.08
N LEU A 6 -6.56 14.36 8.30
CA LEU A 6 -6.43 12.92 8.46
C LEU A 6 -5.43 12.38 7.43
N TYR A 7 -4.36 11.71 7.89
CA TYR A 7 -3.27 11.24 7.02
C TYR A 7 -3.10 9.74 7.03
N TRP A 8 -2.97 9.19 5.82
CA TRP A 8 -2.60 7.80 5.63
C TRP A 8 -1.10 7.64 5.43
N MET A 9 -0.42 7.05 6.41
CA MET A 9 1.02 6.78 6.38
C MET A 9 1.31 5.37 5.88
N LEU A 10 0.83 5.00 4.68
CA LEU A 10 1.05 3.66 4.13
C LEU A 10 2.07 3.64 2.99
N GLU A 11 3.00 2.71 3.11
CA GLU A 11 3.94 2.33 2.06
C GLU A 11 3.20 1.58 0.95
N MET A 12 3.59 1.89 -0.28
CA MET A 12 2.88 1.60 -1.50
C MET A 12 2.55 0.12 -1.76
N ALA A 13 1.35 -0.08 -2.31
CA ALA A 13 1.28 -0.73 -3.60
C ALA A 13 1.29 0.35 -4.68
N MET A 14 2.33 0.37 -5.50
CA MET A 14 2.43 1.28 -6.63
C MET A 14 1.27 0.99 -7.60
N SER A 15 0.48 2.02 -7.90
CA SER A 15 -0.69 2.06 -8.83
C SER A 15 -2.09 1.84 -8.25
N GLY A 16 -2.38 2.48 -7.12
CA GLY A 16 -3.78 2.67 -6.74
C GLY A 16 -3.98 2.95 -5.26
N ILE A 17 -5.15 3.49 -4.94
CA ILE A 17 -5.66 3.52 -3.57
C ILE A 17 -6.25 2.13 -3.31
N LEU A 18 -5.54 1.31 -2.53
CA LEU A 18 -6.05 0.00 -2.11
C LEU A 18 -7.15 0.13 -1.07
N ALA A 19 -6.99 1.10 -0.17
CA ALA A 19 -7.98 1.43 0.83
C ALA A 19 -7.69 2.79 1.48
N ILE A 20 -8.71 3.47 1.98
CA ILE A 20 -8.56 4.76 2.66
C ILE A 20 -9.78 5.06 3.51
N PHE A 21 -9.62 5.88 4.56
CA PHE A 21 -10.76 6.54 5.19
C PHE A 21 -11.32 7.66 4.30
N THR A 22 -12.65 7.84 4.27
CA THR A 22 -13.36 8.81 3.41
C THR A 22 -12.77 10.21 3.34
N VAL A 23 -12.30 10.72 4.48
CA VAL A 23 -11.81 12.10 4.62
C VAL A 23 -10.28 12.20 4.66
N ALA A 24 -9.57 11.08 4.45
CA ALA A 24 -8.12 11.09 4.57
C ALA A 24 -7.43 11.58 3.30
N GLN A 25 -6.34 12.31 3.52
CA GLN A 25 -5.37 12.67 2.49
C GLN A 25 -4.21 11.67 2.50
N ARG A 26 -3.72 11.35 1.31
CA ARG A 26 -2.58 10.45 1.11
C ARG A 26 -1.37 11.28 0.66
N PRO A 27 -0.21 11.12 1.31
CA PRO A 27 1.05 11.64 0.78
C PRO A 27 1.40 10.95 -0.54
N ASP A 28 1.74 11.74 -1.56
CA ASP A 28 2.19 11.23 -2.85
C ASP A 28 3.66 10.81 -2.79
N VAL A 29 3.92 9.72 -2.07
CA VAL A 29 5.27 9.18 -1.87
C VAL A 29 5.31 7.66 -2.03
N ASP A 30 6.38 7.19 -2.67
CA ASP A 30 6.61 5.77 -2.91
C ASP A 30 7.06 5.01 -1.67
N CYS A 31 7.83 5.68 -0.81
CA CYS A 31 8.38 5.08 0.41
C CYS A 31 8.22 6.00 1.62
N PHE A 32 8.04 5.40 2.80
CA PHE A 32 7.88 6.13 4.05
C PHE A 32 9.03 7.11 4.31
N ARG A 33 10.26 6.74 3.94
CA ARG A 33 11.46 7.57 4.12
C ARG A 33 11.44 8.86 3.30
N SER A 34 10.73 8.86 2.16
CA SER A 34 10.60 10.04 1.30
C SER A 34 9.43 10.95 1.71
N THR A 35 8.68 10.61 2.77
CA THR A 35 7.58 11.46 3.27
C THR A 35 8.15 12.78 3.78
N SER A 36 7.78 13.87 3.12
CA SER A 36 8.28 15.23 3.39
C SER A 36 7.21 16.19 3.96
N PHE A 37 6.01 15.68 4.28
CA PHE A 37 4.92 16.50 4.82
C PHE A 37 5.29 17.16 6.14
N GLY A 38 5.17 18.48 6.23
CA GLY A 38 5.58 19.27 7.37
C GLY A 38 7.10 19.41 7.53
N GLU A 39 7.89 18.88 6.58
CA GLU A 39 9.36 19.00 6.58
C GLU A 39 9.87 20.09 5.64
N SER A 40 9.07 20.47 4.65
CA SER A 40 9.56 21.25 3.51
C SER A 40 9.59 22.76 3.76
N ASN A 41 10.70 23.40 3.38
CA ASN A 41 10.88 24.87 3.35
C ASN A 41 10.98 25.40 1.90
N SER A 42 10.84 24.52 0.89
CA SER A 42 11.02 24.84 -0.52
C SER A 42 9.68 25.07 -1.22
N GLU A 43 9.58 26.12 -2.03
CA GLU A 43 8.35 26.60 -2.68
C GLU A 43 7.58 25.52 -3.47
N GLU A 44 8.27 24.57 -4.11
CA GLU A 44 7.64 23.48 -4.89
C GLU A 44 6.96 22.41 -4.03
N ALA A 45 7.47 22.18 -2.81
CA ALA A 45 6.88 21.23 -1.87
C ALA A 45 5.67 21.82 -1.12
N ILE A 46 5.59 23.15 -1.02
CA ILE A 46 4.50 23.87 -0.34
C ILE A 46 3.15 23.68 -1.06
N ALA A 47 3.14 23.48 -2.38
CA ALA A 47 1.91 23.32 -3.16
C ALA A 47 1.23 21.96 -2.97
N SER A 48 2.00 20.90 -2.67
CA SER A 48 1.52 19.54 -2.47
C SER A 48 1.54 19.07 -1.02
N ASP A 49 2.16 19.84 -0.12
CA ASP A 49 2.22 19.58 1.31
C ASP A 49 1.02 20.23 2.06
N PRO A 50 -0.01 19.45 2.42
CA PRO A 50 -1.15 19.94 3.18
C PRO A 50 -0.82 20.48 4.58
N LEU A 51 0.42 20.32 5.07
CA LEU A 51 0.89 20.88 6.33
C LEU A 51 1.76 22.14 6.17
N ALA A 52 2.08 22.58 4.96
CA ALA A 52 3.04 23.67 4.76
C ALA A 52 2.54 25.03 5.30
N ASN A 53 1.24 25.32 5.17
CA ASN A 53 0.66 26.64 5.50
C ASN A 53 -0.31 26.61 6.68
N VAL A 54 -0.25 25.58 7.51
CA VAL A 54 -1.19 25.42 8.64
C VAL A 54 -0.61 26.01 9.93
N ASP A 55 -1.50 26.46 10.82
CA ASP A 55 -1.11 26.85 12.18
C ASP A 55 -0.70 25.59 12.96
N LYS A 56 0.58 25.45 13.26
CA LYS A 56 1.16 24.24 13.89
C LYS A 56 0.66 23.99 15.31
N GLU A 57 0.17 25.03 16.00
CA GLU A 57 -0.31 24.94 17.38
C GLU A 57 -1.81 24.62 17.44
N LYS A 58 -2.58 25.08 16.45
CA LYS A 58 -4.04 24.88 16.42
C LYS A 58 -4.49 23.71 15.56
N THR A 59 -3.72 23.32 14.55
CA THR A 59 -4.12 22.28 13.61
C THR A 59 -4.04 20.90 14.25
N ASN A 60 -5.15 20.17 14.22
CA ASN A 60 -5.20 18.79 14.67
C ASN A 60 -4.80 17.87 13.53
N ILE A 61 -3.80 17.01 13.77
CA ILE A 61 -3.29 16.07 12.78
C ILE A 61 -3.57 14.66 13.30
N LEU A 62 -4.44 13.93 12.63
CA LEU A 62 -4.71 12.53 12.92
C LEU A 62 -4.00 11.66 11.88
N MET A 63 -3.12 10.78 12.32
CA MET A 63 -2.37 9.86 11.46
C MET A 63 -2.79 8.42 11.69
N TYR A 64 -2.78 7.62 10.63
CA TYR A 64 -2.99 6.18 10.72
C TYR A 64 -2.13 5.42 9.72
N CYS A 65 -1.78 4.20 10.09
CA CYS A 65 -1.17 3.20 9.21
C CYS A 65 -1.69 1.82 9.60
N THR A 66 -1.29 0.74 8.91
CA THR A 66 -1.79 -0.62 9.15
C THR A 66 -1.79 -1.00 10.64
N GLY A 67 -0.66 -0.83 11.34
CA GLY A 67 -0.50 -1.22 12.75
C GLY A 67 0.06 -0.14 13.69
N GLY A 68 -0.04 1.15 13.33
CA GLY A 68 0.39 2.28 14.18
C GLY A 68 1.88 2.69 14.12
N ILE A 69 2.83 1.75 13.96
CA ILE A 69 4.29 2.02 14.11
C ILE A 69 4.82 3.21 13.28
N ARG A 70 4.37 3.38 12.03
CA ARG A 70 4.83 4.50 11.18
C ARG A 70 4.34 5.85 11.69
N CYS A 71 3.15 5.87 12.27
CA CYS A 71 2.58 7.08 12.87
C CYS A 71 3.35 7.47 14.13
N ASP A 72 3.79 6.50 14.94
CA ASP A 72 4.62 6.77 16.12
C ASP A 72 5.94 7.45 15.72
N VAL A 73 6.62 6.89 14.71
CA VAL A 73 7.87 7.46 14.17
C VAL A 73 7.63 8.87 13.61
N TYR A 74 6.62 9.04 12.75
CA TYR A 74 6.39 10.32 12.10
C TYR A 74 5.85 11.40 13.04
N SER A 75 5.10 11.01 14.07
CA SER A 75 4.66 11.94 15.11
C SER A 75 5.84 12.60 15.82
N THR A 76 6.95 11.87 15.98
CA THR A 76 8.18 12.42 16.55
C THR A 76 8.80 13.47 15.63
N ILE A 77 8.81 13.22 14.31
CA ILE A 77 9.28 14.16 13.29
C ILE A 77 8.43 15.44 13.32
N LEU A 78 7.10 15.32 13.25
CA LEU A 78 6.21 16.49 13.27
C LEU A 78 6.30 17.29 14.59
N ARG A 79 6.47 16.62 15.74
CA ARG A 79 6.73 17.32 17.03
C ARG A 79 7.99 18.17 16.97
N GLN A 80 9.08 17.63 16.43
CA GLN A 80 10.34 18.39 16.26
C GLN A 80 10.17 19.61 15.34
N ARG A 81 9.22 19.55 14.39
CA ARG A 81 8.87 20.66 13.48
C ARG A 81 7.89 21.68 14.09
N GLY A 82 7.44 21.48 15.32
CA GLY A 82 6.61 22.40 16.10
C GLY A 82 5.10 22.10 16.08
N PHE A 83 4.67 20.97 15.52
CA PHE A 83 3.26 20.57 15.57
C PHE A 83 2.89 20.05 16.97
N GLN A 84 1.84 20.61 17.56
CA GLN A 84 1.44 20.28 18.94
C GLN A 84 0.37 19.19 19.00
N ASN A 85 -0.67 19.31 18.16
CA ASN A 85 -1.85 18.44 18.25
C ASN A 85 -1.75 17.25 17.29
N LEU A 86 -0.96 16.26 17.68
CA LEU A 86 -0.77 15.01 16.94
C LEU A 86 -1.53 13.86 17.58
N TYR A 87 -2.35 13.19 16.79
CA TYR A 87 -3.17 12.05 17.18
C TYR A 87 -2.84 10.87 16.28
N THR A 88 -2.90 9.66 16.84
CA THR A 88 -2.62 8.43 16.11
C THR A 88 -3.70 7.40 16.41
N LEU A 89 -4.12 6.65 15.40
CA LEU A 89 -5.04 5.54 15.59
C LEU A 89 -4.37 4.42 16.38
N LYS A 90 -4.82 4.18 17.62
CA LYS A 90 -4.23 3.17 18.52
C LYS A 90 -4.34 1.79 17.88
N GLY A 91 -3.19 1.10 17.73
CA GLY A 91 -3.14 -0.21 17.07
C GLY A 91 -3.34 -0.17 15.54
N GLY A 92 -3.45 1.02 14.95
CA GLY A 92 -3.63 1.20 13.51
C GLY A 92 -4.99 0.73 12.98
N VAL A 93 -5.07 0.66 11.65
CA VAL A 93 -6.30 0.27 10.95
C VAL A 93 -6.70 -1.17 11.27
N SER A 94 -5.75 -2.09 11.47
CA SER A 94 -6.08 -3.47 11.81
C SER A 94 -6.87 -3.56 13.11
N HIS A 95 -6.51 -2.75 14.11
CA HIS A 95 -7.23 -2.69 15.38
C HIS A 95 -8.60 -2.02 15.20
N TYR A 96 -8.68 -0.96 14.40
CA TYR A 96 -9.95 -0.31 14.08
C TYR A 96 -10.94 -1.27 13.41
N LEU A 97 -10.53 -1.97 12.34
CA LEU A 97 -11.40 -2.92 11.64
C LEU A 97 -11.84 -4.08 12.52
N GLN A 98 -11.02 -4.46 13.50
CA GLN A 98 -11.35 -5.52 14.46
C GLN A 98 -12.40 -5.10 15.49
N ASN A 99 -12.35 -3.86 15.99
CA ASN A 99 -13.19 -3.42 17.12
C ASN A 99 -14.38 -2.55 16.70
N GLU A 100 -14.17 -1.66 15.72
CA GLU A 100 -15.16 -0.69 15.25
C GLU A 100 -15.81 -1.10 13.92
N GLY A 101 -15.23 -2.08 13.22
CA GLY A 101 -15.67 -2.52 11.91
C GLY A 101 -15.26 -1.57 10.77
N PRO A 102 -15.81 -1.75 9.56
CA PRO A 102 -15.41 -1.00 8.35
C PRO A 102 -16.06 0.38 8.20
N VAL A 103 -16.49 1.01 9.30
CA VAL A 103 -17.16 2.32 9.25
C VAL A 103 -16.21 3.36 8.64
N GLU A 104 -16.68 4.15 7.67
CA GLU A 104 -15.86 5.13 6.92
C GLU A 104 -14.62 4.57 6.20
N TRP A 105 -14.42 3.24 6.17
CA TRP A 105 -13.28 2.57 5.55
C TRP A 105 -13.66 1.98 4.20
N PHE A 106 -12.88 2.31 3.17
CA PHE A 106 -13.09 1.82 1.81
C PHE A 106 -11.92 0.96 1.39
N GLY A 107 -12.18 -0.20 0.77
CA GLY A 107 -11.17 -1.05 0.15
C GLY A 107 -10.51 -2.08 1.09
N ASN A 108 -9.47 -2.74 0.57
CA ASN A 108 -8.78 -3.81 1.30
C ASN A 108 -7.52 -3.28 1.99
N LEU A 109 -7.33 -3.67 3.26
CA LEU A 109 -6.17 -3.27 4.04
C LEU A 109 -4.92 -4.03 3.57
N PHE A 110 -3.92 -3.30 3.10
CA PHE A 110 -2.63 -3.86 2.73
C PHE A 110 -1.85 -4.31 3.98
N VAL A 111 -1.33 -5.55 3.92
CA VAL A 111 -0.54 -6.19 4.98
C VAL A 111 0.80 -6.68 4.44
N PHE A 112 1.85 -6.52 5.23
CA PHE A 112 3.24 -6.80 4.85
C PHE A 112 3.62 -8.28 5.05
N ASP A 113 2.72 -9.18 4.66
CA ASP A 113 2.93 -10.62 4.67
C ASP A 113 2.32 -11.25 3.40
N ASP A 114 2.31 -12.58 3.32
CA ASP A 114 1.89 -13.31 2.12
C ASP A 114 0.44 -13.06 1.71
N ARG A 115 -0.40 -12.56 2.61
CA ARG A 115 -1.79 -12.24 2.34
C ARG A 115 -1.94 -10.99 1.49
N LEU A 116 -0.96 -10.06 1.54
CA LEU A 116 -0.86 -8.79 0.81
C LEU A 116 -1.98 -7.78 1.05
N SER A 117 -3.23 -8.20 0.97
CA SER A 117 -4.41 -7.36 1.02
C SER A 117 -5.54 -8.17 1.63
N LEU A 118 -6.06 -7.72 2.77
CA LEU A 118 -7.17 -8.36 3.46
C LEU A 118 -8.43 -7.50 3.39
N PRO A 119 -9.60 -8.09 3.07
CA PRO A 119 -10.87 -7.37 3.15
C PRO A 119 -11.20 -7.08 4.63
N PRO A 120 -12.03 -6.06 4.92
CA PRO A 120 -12.41 -5.75 6.29
C PRO A 120 -13.04 -6.91 7.06
N SER A 121 -13.80 -7.77 6.37
CA SER A 121 -14.41 -8.98 6.94
C SER A 121 -13.40 -9.98 7.52
N ALA A 122 -12.12 -9.89 7.14
CA ALA A 122 -11.07 -10.74 7.70
C ALA A 122 -10.69 -10.36 9.15
N TYR A 123 -11.10 -9.18 9.64
CA TYR A 123 -10.70 -8.66 10.96
C TYR A 123 -11.78 -8.82 12.03
N ASN A 124 -13.06 -8.95 11.66
CA ASN A 124 -14.15 -9.22 12.59
C ASN A 124 -15.13 -10.26 12.00
N PRO A 125 -14.95 -11.56 12.29
CA PRO A 125 -15.81 -12.62 11.77
C PRO A 125 -17.23 -12.60 12.35
N GLU A 126 -17.42 -12.10 13.56
CA GLU A 126 -18.72 -12.19 14.27
C GLU A 126 -19.75 -11.17 13.75
N ASP A 127 -19.29 -10.07 13.16
CA ASP A 127 -20.12 -9.04 12.50
C ASP A 127 -20.43 -9.38 11.02
N SER A 128 -20.01 -10.56 10.54
CA SER A 128 -20.20 -11.00 9.15
C SER A 128 -21.66 -11.38 8.81
N THR A 129 -22.58 -11.37 9.78
CA THR A 129 -24.00 -11.69 9.55
C THR A 129 -24.80 -10.53 8.93
N VAL A 130 -24.25 -9.30 8.92
CA VAL A 130 -24.93 -8.11 8.36
C VAL A 130 -24.56 -7.85 6.89
N SER A 131 -23.62 -8.60 6.30
CA SER A 131 -23.14 -8.37 4.93
C SER A 131 -23.44 -9.50 3.92
N ILE A 132 -24.17 -10.55 4.31
CA ILE A 132 -24.48 -11.70 3.44
C ILE A 132 -25.79 -11.54 2.63
N SER A 133 -26.66 -10.57 2.95
CA SER A 133 -27.90 -10.33 2.18
C SER A 133 -27.76 -9.33 1.02
N ASN A 134 -26.55 -8.84 0.74
CA ASN A 134 -26.23 -8.21 -0.55
C ASN A 134 -24.98 -8.87 -1.12
N SER A 135 -25.20 -9.97 -1.84
CA SER A 135 -24.37 -10.47 -2.95
C SER A 135 -24.30 -9.45 -4.08
N GLN A 136 -23.91 -8.23 -3.72
CA GLN A 136 -23.57 -7.13 -4.59
C GLN A 136 -22.15 -6.75 -4.17
N GLY A 137 -21.20 -7.54 -4.66
CA GLY A 137 -19.78 -7.41 -4.33
C GLY A 137 -19.31 -5.97 -4.37
N CYS A 138 -18.48 -5.59 -3.39
CA CYS A 138 -17.66 -4.39 -3.32
C CYS A 138 -17.94 -3.38 -4.45
N LYS A 139 -19.13 -2.76 -4.44
CA LYS A 139 -19.48 -1.72 -5.42
C LYS A 139 -18.57 -0.55 -5.10
N ASN A 140 -17.56 -0.35 -5.96
CA ASN A 140 -16.53 0.69 -5.95
C ASN A 140 -15.14 0.30 -5.40
N ILE A 141 -14.56 -0.81 -5.88
CA ILE A 141 -13.08 -0.87 -6.07
C ILE A 141 -12.75 0.02 -7.29
N LEU A 142 -12.93 1.33 -7.17
CA LEU A 142 -12.78 2.29 -8.26
C LEU A 142 -11.33 2.74 -8.51
N PHE A 143 -10.34 2.18 -7.80
CA PHE A 143 -9.04 2.87 -7.63
C PHE A 143 -7.79 2.02 -7.82
N ALA A 144 -7.92 0.73 -8.12
CA ALA A 144 -6.75 -0.13 -8.31
C ALA A 144 -6.49 -0.31 -9.80
N ASN A 145 -5.38 0.23 -10.28
CA ASN A 145 -4.98 0.19 -11.69
C ASN A 145 -3.76 -0.71 -11.84
N CYS A 146 -3.66 -1.40 -12.96
CA CYS A 146 -2.45 -2.10 -13.31
C CYS A 146 -1.32 -1.09 -13.49
N TYR A 147 -0.18 -1.34 -12.84
CA TYR A 147 1.02 -0.50 -12.94
C TYR A 147 1.53 -0.35 -14.37
N ILE A 148 1.33 -1.36 -15.21
CA ILE A 148 1.91 -1.42 -16.55
C ILE A 148 0.99 -0.77 -17.58
N CYS A 149 -0.29 -1.17 -17.63
CA CYS A 149 -1.21 -0.68 -18.66
C CYS A 149 -2.18 0.41 -18.17
N GLY A 150 -2.22 0.70 -16.86
CA GLY A 150 -3.13 1.69 -16.27
C GLY A 150 -4.59 1.26 -16.20
N LEU A 151 -4.96 0.11 -16.76
CA LEU A 151 -6.33 -0.40 -16.73
C LEU A 151 -6.73 -0.82 -15.32
N GLN A 152 -8.01 -0.62 -14.99
CA GLN A 152 -8.58 -1.05 -13.71
C GLN A 152 -8.47 -2.58 -13.56
N VAL A 153 -8.10 -3.03 -12.36
CA VAL A 153 -8.04 -4.45 -12.05
C VAL A 153 -9.23 -4.89 -11.19
N ASN A 154 -9.80 -6.03 -11.53
CA ASN A 154 -10.87 -6.65 -10.74
C ASN A 154 -10.34 -7.36 -9.49
N GLU A 155 -9.06 -7.74 -9.51
CA GLU A 155 -8.41 -8.48 -8.42
C GLU A 155 -7.07 -7.84 -8.06
N LEU A 156 -6.82 -7.71 -6.76
CA LEU A 156 -5.61 -7.08 -6.22
C LEU A 156 -4.41 -8.03 -6.24
N ARG A 157 -3.77 -8.16 -7.40
CA ARG A 157 -2.60 -9.03 -7.63
C ARG A 157 -1.29 -8.26 -7.48
N HIS A 158 -0.86 -8.08 -6.23
CA HIS A 158 0.48 -7.56 -5.95
C HIS A 158 1.53 -8.62 -6.20
N ARG A 159 2.62 -8.25 -6.87
CA ARG A 159 3.78 -9.12 -7.06
C ARG A 159 5.07 -8.31 -7.11
N ASN A 160 6.17 -8.93 -6.71
CA ASN A 160 7.48 -8.34 -6.94
C ASN A 160 7.88 -8.52 -8.42
N CYS A 161 8.73 -7.63 -8.92
CA CYS A 161 9.38 -7.79 -10.22
C CYS A 161 10.15 -9.11 -10.26
N ALA A 162 10.04 -9.84 -11.37
CA ALA A 162 10.81 -11.06 -11.59
C ALA A 162 12.32 -10.80 -11.59
N ASN A 163 12.75 -9.61 -12.03
CA ASN A 163 14.12 -9.15 -11.89
C ASN A 163 14.46 -8.95 -10.41
N ILE A 164 15.41 -9.73 -9.92
CA ILE A 164 15.85 -9.74 -8.52
C ILE A 164 16.49 -8.43 -8.10
N ASP A 165 17.24 -7.81 -9.01
CA ASP A 165 17.90 -6.52 -8.78
C ASP A 165 16.90 -5.38 -8.62
N CYS A 166 15.76 -5.48 -9.32
CA CYS A 166 14.68 -4.50 -9.22
C CYS A 166 13.79 -4.78 -8.00
N ASN A 167 13.25 -6.00 -7.92
CA ASN A 167 12.37 -6.47 -6.85
C ASN A 167 11.16 -5.56 -6.50
N LEU A 168 10.79 -4.62 -7.37
CA LEU A 168 9.71 -3.67 -7.17
C LEU A 168 8.40 -4.41 -6.87
N LEU A 169 7.67 -4.04 -5.82
CA LEU A 169 6.33 -4.55 -5.55
C LEU A 169 5.30 -3.69 -6.29
N PHE A 170 4.52 -4.29 -7.19
CA PHE A 170 3.55 -3.56 -8.02
C PHE A 170 2.28 -4.39 -8.23
N LEU A 171 1.19 -3.68 -8.55
CA LEU A 171 -0.10 -4.26 -8.90
C LEU A 171 -0.15 -4.54 -10.41
N CYS A 172 -0.49 -5.76 -10.82
CA CYS A 172 -0.46 -6.14 -12.23
C CYS A 172 -1.65 -7.00 -12.65
N CYS A 173 -2.27 -6.69 -13.80
CA CYS A 173 -3.27 -7.55 -14.40
C CYS A 173 -2.63 -8.82 -15.01
N MET A 174 -3.43 -9.86 -15.23
CA MET A 174 -2.93 -11.14 -15.73
C MET A 174 -2.30 -11.06 -17.12
N ASP A 175 -2.79 -10.15 -17.97
CA ASP A 175 -2.26 -9.98 -19.32
C ASP A 175 -0.85 -9.37 -19.27
N CYS A 176 -0.67 -8.28 -18.52
CA CYS A 176 0.64 -7.66 -18.31
C CYS A 176 1.63 -8.59 -17.60
N VAL A 177 1.17 -9.48 -16.70
CA VAL A 177 2.05 -10.50 -16.11
C VAL A 177 2.62 -11.43 -17.19
N LYS A 178 1.82 -11.81 -18.20
CA LYS A 178 2.28 -12.65 -19.31
C LYS A 178 3.20 -11.87 -20.24
N ASP A 179 2.76 -10.68 -20.69
CA ASP A 179 3.47 -9.86 -21.67
C ASP A 179 4.84 -9.41 -21.16
N PHE A 180 4.95 -9.11 -19.86
CA PHE A 180 6.18 -8.65 -19.23
C PHE A 180 6.90 -9.75 -18.45
N LYS A 181 6.53 -11.03 -18.62
CA LYS A 181 7.16 -12.17 -17.93
C LYS A 181 7.31 -11.93 -16.41
N GLY A 182 6.29 -11.34 -15.80
CA GLY A 182 6.26 -11.01 -14.37
C GLY A 182 7.16 -9.85 -13.93
N CYS A 183 7.74 -9.08 -14.85
CA CYS A 183 8.53 -7.88 -14.57
C CYS A 183 7.68 -6.62 -14.58
N CYS A 184 8.17 -5.54 -13.94
CA CYS A 184 7.48 -4.24 -13.91
C CYS A 184 7.65 -3.42 -15.20
N CYS A 185 8.63 -3.76 -16.05
CA CYS A 185 8.93 -3.04 -17.29
C CYS A 185 9.72 -3.91 -18.28
N LEU A 186 9.76 -3.51 -19.56
CA LEU A 186 10.47 -4.22 -20.63
C LEU A 186 11.97 -4.44 -20.32
N PRO A 187 12.75 -3.44 -19.86
CA PRO A 187 14.17 -3.66 -19.53
C PRO A 187 14.39 -4.76 -18.49
N CYS A 188 13.51 -4.87 -17.50
CA CYS A 188 13.62 -5.91 -16.48
C CYS A 188 13.43 -7.32 -17.07
N THR A 189 12.70 -7.48 -18.18
CA THR A 189 12.47 -8.80 -18.80
C THR A 189 13.73 -9.44 -19.39
N SER A 190 14.79 -8.65 -19.57
CA SER A 190 16.09 -9.08 -20.11
C SER A 190 17.20 -9.05 -19.06
N ALA A 191 16.85 -8.88 -17.77
CA ALA A 191 17.82 -8.87 -16.69
C ALA A 191 18.50 -10.24 -16.54
N PRO A 192 19.78 -10.29 -16.10
CA PRO A 192 20.50 -11.55 -15.95
C PRO A 192 19.94 -12.43 -14.82
N ARG A 193 19.32 -11.83 -13.80
CA ARG A 193 18.80 -12.54 -12.61
C ARG A 193 17.29 -12.46 -12.58
N LEU A 194 16.65 -13.40 -13.27
CA LEU A 194 15.20 -13.49 -13.40
C LEU A 194 14.63 -14.66 -12.61
N ARG A 195 13.56 -14.40 -11.87
CA ARG A 195 12.74 -15.44 -11.25
C ARG A 195 11.69 -15.96 -12.25
N PRO A 196 11.23 -17.22 -12.13
CA PRO A 196 10.23 -17.78 -13.04
C PRO A 196 8.88 -17.07 -12.92
N VAL A 197 8.10 -17.00 -14.00
CA VAL A 197 6.76 -16.39 -13.93
C VAL A 197 5.84 -17.24 -13.05
N LEU A 198 5.49 -16.71 -11.88
CA LEU A 198 4.59 -17.40 -10.96
C LEU A 198 3.12 -17.27 -11.37
N PRO A 199 2.34 -18.37 -11.35
CA PRO A 199 0.90 -18.33 -11.61
C PRO A 199 0.12 -17.83 -10.40
N GLY A 200 -1.05 -17.25 -10.66
CA GLY A 200 -2.00 -16.87 -9.62
C GLY A 200 -1.44 -15.82 -8.64
N ASN A 201 -1.60 -16.08 -7.34
CA ASN A 201 -1.21 -15.18 -6.24
C ASN A 201 0.08 -15.65 -5.53
N GLN A 202 0.87 -16.51 -6.17
CA GLN A 202 2.10 -17.02 -5.59
C GLN A 202 3.16 -15.92 -5.46
N ARG A 203 3.98 -16.02 -4.41
CA ARG A 203 5.11 -15.11 -4.15
C ARG A 203 6.44 -15.75 -4.46
N TYR A 204 7.40 -14.89 -4.77
CA TYR A 204 8.77 -15.30 -4.89
C TYR A 204 9.32 -15.75 -3.54
N LYS A 205 9.93 -16.92 -3.54
CA LYS A 205 10.72 -17.46 -2.43
C LYS A 205 12.06 -16.71 -2.34
N LYS A 206 12.86 -17.07 -1.33
CA LYS A 206 14.23 -16.57 -1.21
C LYS A 206 15.05 -17.00 -2.44
N TRP A 207 15.98 -16.14 -2.87
CA TRP A 207 16.76 -16.32 -4.11
C TRP A 207 17.42 -17.70 -4.24
N TYR A 208 18.00 -18.23 -3.18
CA TYR A 208 18.70 -19.52 -3.23
C TYR A 208 17.82 -20.67 -3.74
N MET A 209 16.50 -20.59 -3.54
CA MET A 209 15.53 -21.58 -4.05
C MET A 209 15.43 -21.60 -5.58
N TYR A 210 15.86 -20.54 -6.27
CA TYR A 210 15.79 -20.42 -7.73
C TYR A 210 17.11 -20.77 -8.43
N ARG A 211 18.25 -20.52 -7.76
CA ARG A 211 19.56 -20.89 -8.27
C ARG A 211 19.70 -22.42 -8.45
N GLU A 212 19.11 -23.18 -7.55
CA GLU A 212 19.13 -24.64 -7.60
C GLU A 212 18.33 -25.20 -8.78
N LEU A 213 17.29 -24.48 -9.22
CA LEU A 213 16.45 -24.87 -10.37
C LEU A 213 17.18 -24.65 -11.70
N GLU A 214 17.94 -23.57 -11.83
CA GLU A 214 18.80 -23.32 -13.00
C GLU A 214 19.84 -24.45 -13.16
N ALA A 215 20.52 -24.82 -12.07
CA ALA A 215 21.50 -25.91 -12.07
C ALA A 215 20.90 -27.28 -12.44
N GLN A 216 19.64 -27.56 -12.06
CA GLN A 216 18.96 -28.81 -12.42
C GLN A 216 18.48 -28.82 -13.88
N SER A 217 18.12 -27.66 -14.44
CA SER A 217 17.76 -27.55 -15.86
C SER A 217 18.95 -27.70 -16.81
N GLU A 218 20.15 -27.31 -16.37
CA GLU A 218 21.40 -27.49 -17.14
C GLU A 218 21.92 -28.94 -17.09
N LEU A 219 21.54 -29.73 -16.08
CA LEU A 219 21.92 -31.14 -15.92
C LEU A 219 21.00 -32.12 -16.67
N THR A 220 19.91 -31.63 -17.26
CA THR A 220 18.90 -32.44 -17.98
C THR A 220 18.89 -32.24 -19.49
N VAL A 221 19.90 -31.55 -20.05
CA VAL A 221 20.14 -31.37 -21.49
C VAL A 221 21.28 -32.27 -21.96
#